data_AF-A0A932XYI5-F1
#
_entry.id   AF-A0A932XYI5-F1
#
_cell.length_a   1.000
_cell.length_b   1.000
_cell.length_c   1.000
_cell.angle_alpha   90.00
_cell.angle_beta   90.00
_cell.angle_gamma   90.00
#
_symmetry.space_group_name_H-M   'P 1'
#
loop_
_entity.id
_entity.type
_entity.pdbx_description
1 polymer ?
#
loop_
_entity_poly.entity_id
_entity_poly.type
_entity_poly.pdbx_seq_one_letter_code
_entity_poly.pdbx_strand_id
1 'polypeptide(L)' 'MVTTVRAGKLGEDAAIKLLRREGYKILDRNFRSRFGEIDIVAR' A
#
# COMPACT_ATOMS: atom_id res chain seq x y z
N MET A 1 13.16 -13.71 13.93
CA MET A 1 12.67 -14.09 12.59
C MET A 1 11.75 -13.00 12.06
N VAL A 2 11.93 -12.56 10.81
CA VAL A 2 10.97 -11.66 10.15
C VAL A 2 9.88 -12.51 9.53
N THR A 3 8.62 -12.23 9.89
CA THR A 3 7.44 -12.93 9.36
C THR A 3 7.03 -12.33 8.01
N THR A 4 6.37 -13.11 7.16
CA THR A 4 5.82 -12.66 5.87
C THR A 4 4.92 -11.42 6.00
N VAL A 5 4.08 -11.37 7.04
CA VAL A 5 3.21 -10.21 7.33
C VAL A 5 4.02 -8.94 7.56
N ARG A 6 5.07 -9.03 8.38
CA ARG A 6 5.95 -7.89 8.68
C ARG A 6 6.73 -7.44 7.45
N ALA A 7 7.17 -8.37 6.61
CA ALA A 7 7.85 -8.05 5.35
C ALA A 7 6.89 -7.35 4.36
N GLY A 8 5.65 -7.84 4.22
CA GLY A 8 4.62 -7.22 3.38
C GLY A 8 4.31 -5.79 3.80
N LYS A 9 4.09 -5.57 5.11
CA LYS A 9 3.84 -4.23 5.65
C LYS A 9 4.97 -3.25 5.37
N LEU A 10 6.23 -3.70 5.49
CA LEU A 10 7.39 -2.87 5.17
C LEU A 10 7.44 -2.48 3.68
N GLY A 11 7.08 -3.40 2.79
CA GLY A 11 6.97 -3.14 1.35
C GLY A 11 5.87 -2.13 1.02
N GLU A 12 4.67 -2.31 1.58
CA GLU A 12 3.54 -1.40 1.41
C GLU A 12 3.87 0.02 1.91
N ASP A 13 4.48 0.12 3.10
CA ASP A 13 4.89 1.41 3.66
C ASP A 13 5.99 2.08 2.82
N ALA A 14 6.90 1.31 2.20
CA ALA A 14 7.90 1.84 1.27
C ALA A 14 7.25 2.35 -0.03
N ALA A 15 6.28 1.62 -0.59
CA ALA A 15 5.54 2.04 -1.78
C ALA A 15 4.78 3.34 -1.55
N ILE A 16 4.11 3.49 -0.39
CA ILE A 16 3.42 4.73 -0.01
C ILE A 16 4.38 5.92 0.08
N LYS A 17 5.55 5.71 0.69
CA LYS A 17 6.58 6.77 0.78
C LYS A 17 7.04 7.22 -0.59
N LEU A 18 7.27 6.28 -1.51
CA LEU A 18 7.62 6.58 -2.88
C LEU A 18 6.52 7.39 -3.57
N LEU A 19 5.28 6.90 -3.56
CA LEU A 19 4.14 7.57 -4.19
C LEU A 19 3.96 9.00 -3.67
N ARG A 20 4.04 9.21 -2.36
CA ARG A 20 3.98 10.55 -1.76
C ARG A 20 5.11 11.46 -2.23
N ARG A 21 6.32 10.93 -2.36
CA ARG A 21 7.48 11.69 -2.84
C ARG A 21 7.32 12.10 -4.31
N GLU A 22 6.73 11.24 -5.12
CA GLU A 22 6.40 11.52 -6.53
C GLU A 22 5.17 12.44 -6.68
N GLY A 23 4.57 12.91 -5.57
CA GLY A 23 3.49 13.89 -5.57
C GLY A 23 2.08 13.30 -5.55
N TYR A 24 1.94 11.97 -5.49
CA TYR A 24 0.63 11.32 -5.41
C TYR A 24 -0.02 11.48 -4.04
N LYS A 25 -1.33 11.68 -4.04
CA LYS A 25 -2.18 11.61 -2.85
C LYS A 25 -2.69 10.18 -2.69
N ILE A 26 -2.36 9.55 -1.56
CA ILE A 26 -2.95 8.27 -1.18
C ILE A 26 -4.43 8.51 -0.85
N LEU A 27 -5.31 7.83 -1.57
CA LEU A 27 -6.77 7.92 -1.43
C LEU A 27 -7.31 6.82 -0.52
N ASP A 28 -6.77 5.61 -0.62
CA ASP A 28 -7.18 4.47 0.19
C ASP A 28 -6.04 3.44 0.34
N ARG A 29 -6.10 2.61 1.39
CA ARG A 29 -5.19 1.49 1.64
C ARG A 29 -6.01 0.25 1.98
N ASN A 30 -5.54 -0.93 1.56
CA ASN A 30 -6.21 -2.21 1.79
C ASN A 30 -7.68 -2.16 1.30
N PHE A 31 -7.89 -1.58 0.13
CA PHE A 31 -9.21 -1.45 -0.47
C PHE A 31 -9.75 -2.84 -0.81
N ARG A 32 -11.01 -3.09 -0.44
CA ARG A 32 -11.68 -4.36 -0.71
C ARG A 32 -13.05 -4.11 -1.30
N SER A 33 -13.38 -4.91 -2.30
CA SER A 33 -14.68 -4.91 -2.96
C SER A 33 -15.13 -6.34 -3.25
N ARG A 34 -16.37 -6.49 -3.71
CA ARG A 34 -16.87 -7.78 -4.22
C ARG A 34 -16.07 -8.33 -5.41
N PHE A 35 -15.27 -7.49 -6.06
CA PHE A 35 -14.49 -7.84 -7.26
C PHE A 35 -13.02 -8.11 -6.96
N GLY A 36 -12.57 -7.97 -5.71
CA GLY A 36 -11.20 -8.20 -5.30
C GLY A 36 -10.66 -7.13 -4.36
N GLU A 37 -9.34 -7.16 -4.18
CA GLU A 37 -8.61 -6.27 -3.28
C GLU A 37 -7.48 -5.52 -4.00
N ILE A 38 -7.17 -4.32 -3.50
CA ILE A 38 -6.08 -3.46 -3.96
C ILE A 38 -5.36 -2.92 -2.72
N ASP A 39 -4.03 -3.06 -2.68
CA ASP A 39 -3.25 -2.63 -1.53
C ASP A 39 -3.24 -1.10 -1.35
N ILE A 40 -3.09 -0.34 -2.43
CA ILE A 40 -2.96 1.14 -2.40
C ILE A 40 -3.72 1.76 -3.57
N VAL A 41 -4.56 2.76 -3.30
CA VAL A 41 -5.19 3.62 -4.30
C VAL A 41 -4.61 5.03 -4.19
N ALA A 42 -4.14 5.61 -5.30
CA ALA A 42 -3.49 6.92 -5.32
C ALA A 42 -3.92 7.77 -6.53
N ARG A 43 -3.84 9.10 -6.40
CA ARG A 43 -4.14 10.09 -7.46
C ARG A 43 -3.05 11.13 -7.56
#